data_AF-A0A2V7P8X8-F1
#
_entry.id   AF-A0A2V7P8X8-F1
#
_cell.length_a   1.000
_cell.length_b   1.000
_cell.length_c   1.000
_cell.angle_alpha   90.00
_cell.angle_beta   90.00
_cell.angle_gamma   90.00
#
_symmetry.space_group_name_H-M   'P 1'
#
loop_
_entity.id
_entity.type
_entity.pdbx_description
1 polymer ?
#
loop_
_entity_poly.entity_id
_entity_poly.type
_entity_poly.pdbx_seq_one_letter_code
_entity_poly.pdbx_strand_id
1 'polypeptide(L)'
;MSATALALCVFAGITLTADQQAKIDSIQKHYREQMPSFTPGSPPDSATRERIRGLFRHEIDDFRAVLTPDQQPVFDKNVAAIRQRRGGGP
;
A
#
# COMPACT_ATOMS: atom_id res chain seq x y z
N MET A 1 4.73 1.32 -11.62
CA MET A 1 3.79 2.01 -10.71
C MET A 1 4.54 2.40 -9.44
N SER A 2 4.62 3.69 -9.11
CA SER A 2 5.26 4.18 -7.88
C SER A 2 4.42 3.80 -6.65
N ALA A 3 5.04 3.66 -5.47
CA ALA A 3 4.38 3.35 -4.19
C ALA A 3 3.20 4.30 -3.89
N THR A 4 3.31 5.57 -4.30
CA THR A 4 2.27 6.59 -4.15
C THR A 4 0.99 6.27 -4.94
N ALA A 5 1.08 5.56 -6.07
CA ALA A 5 -0.09 5.22 -6.87
C ALA A 5 -0.93 4.08 -6.25
N LEU A 6 -0.31 3.19 -5.46
CA LEU A 6 -1.03 2.14 -4.74
C LEU A 6 -1.84 2.70 -3.57
N ALA A 7 -1.28 3.67 -2.85
CA ALA A 7 -1.97 4.35 -1.74
C ALA A 7 -3.28 5.02 -2.20
N LEU A 8 -3.30 5.65 -3.37
CA LEU A 8 -4.50 6.29 -3.91
C LEU A 8 -5.61 5.30 -4.30
N CYS A 9 -5.27 4.08 -4.71
CA CYS A 9 -6.27 3.09 -5.12
C CYS A 9 -6.94 2.36 -3.95
N VAL A 10 -6.26 2.18 -2.81
CA VAL A 10 -6.83 1.45 -1.66
C VAL A 10 -7.90 2.26 -0.92
N PHE A 11 -7.82 3.59 -0.95
CA PHE A 11 -8.80 4.49 -0.32
C PHE A 11 -9.92 4.95 -1.26
N ALA A 12 -10.06 4.35 -2.45
CA ALA A 12 -11.10 4.72 -3.40
C ALA A 12 -12.51 4.60 -2.77
N GLY A 13 -13.27 5.71 -2.73
CA GLY A 13 -14.59 5.75 -2.11
C GLY A 13 -14.59 5.84 -0.58
N ILE A 14 -13.43 6.10 0.04
CA ILE A 14 -13.29 6.35 1.48
C ILE A 14 -12.96 7.83 1.69
N THR A 15 -13.82 8.54 2.41
CA THR A 15 -13.51 9.89 2.88
C THR A 15 -12.70 9.80 4.15
N LEU A 16 -11.44 10.23 4.11
CA LEU A 16 -10.56 10.29 5.27
C LEU A 16 -10.77 11.60 6.04
N THR A 17 -10.79 11.53 7.37
CA THR A 17 -10.68 12.75 8.20
C THR A 17 -9.27 13.33 8.13
N ALA A 18 -9.09 14.58 8.54
CA ALA A 18 -7.77 15.20 8.61
C ALA A 18 -6.78 14.39 9.48
N ASP A 19 -7.25 13.85 10.60
CA ASP A 19 -6.43 13.02 11.49
C ASP A 19 -6.05 11.68 10.86
N GLN A 20 -6.99 11.06 10.12
CA GLN A 20 -6.70 9.82 9.38
C GLN A 20 -5.68 10.08 8.27
N GLN A 21 -5.82 11.17 7.53
CA GLN A 21 -4.88 11.56 6.48
C GLN A 21 -3.47 11.76 7.07
N ALA A 22 -3.34 12.51 8.16
CA ALA A 22 -2.05 12.75 8.81
C ALA A 22 -1.37 11.44 9.26
N LYS A 23 -2.15 10.47 9.79
CA LYS A 23 -1.63 9.14 10.15
C LYS A 23 -1.18 8.34 8.93
N ILE A 24 -1.98 8.35 7.86
CA ILE A 24 -1.65 7.69 6.59
C ILE A 24 -0.36 8.26 6.00
N ASP A 25 -0.20 9.58 5.99
CA ASP A 25 1.01 10.23 5.48
C ASP A 25 2.26 9.83 6.29
N SER A 26 2.11 9.72 7.62
CA SER A 26 3.18 9.26 8.51
C SER A 26 3.57 7.80 8.24
N ILE A 27 2.57 6.91 8.11
CA ILE A 27 2.77 5.50 7.75
C ILE A 27 3.49 5.40 6.40
N GLN A 28 3.00 6.11 5.39
CA GLN A 28 3.59 6.09 4.05
C GLN A 28 5.04 6.57 4.07
N LYS A 29 5.33 7.64 4.83
CA LYS A 29 6.71 8.13 5.00
C LYS A 29 7.60 7.07 5.64
N HIS A 30 7.13 6.42 6.70
CA HIS A 30 7.86 5.37 7.42
C HIS A 30 8.23 4.19 6.51
N TYR A 31 7.31 3.71 5.67
CA TYR A 31 7.60 2.61 4.75
C TYR A 31 8.42 3.04 3.53
N ARG A 32 8.24 4.27 3.05
CA ARG A 32 9.06 4.82 1.96
C ARG A 32 10.54 4.90 2.34
N GLU A 33 10.84 5.27 3.59
CA GLU A 33 12.22 5.32 4.11
C GLU A 33 12.85 3.91 4.20
N GLN A 34 12.05 2.86 4.30
CA GLN A 34 12.51 1.47 4.34
C GLN A 34 12.59 0.81 2.96
N MET A 35 12.07 1.47 1.91
CA MET A 35 12.15 0.93 0.56
C MET A 35 13.61 0.89 0.10
N PRO A 36 14.11 -0.28 -0.34
CA PRO A 36 15.40 -0.36 -0.99
C PRO A 36 15.44 0.57 -2.21
N SER A 37 16.57 1.23 -2.43
CA SER A 37 16.81 1.93 -3.69
C SER A 37 16.93 0.92 -4.83
N PHE A 38 16.45 1.31 -6.01
CA PHE A 38 16.57 0.48 -7.21
C PHE A 38 17.49 1.15 -8.21
N THR A 39 18.35 0.36 -8.84
CA THR A 39 19.10 0.80 -10.02
C THR A 39 18.18 0.65 -11.23
N PRO A 40 17.88 1.74 -11.96
CA PRO A 40 17.11 1.64 -13.20
C PRO A 40 17.76 0.64 -14.17
N GLY A 41 16.95 -0.22 -14.78
CA GLY A 41 17.43 -1.23 -15.73
C GLY A 41 17.89 -2.56 -15.12
N SER A 42 17.97 -2.67 -13.79
CA SER A 42 18.25 -3.94 -13.11
C SER A 42 17.10 -4.33 -12.18
N PRO A 43 16.40 -5.44 -12.44
CA PRO A 43 15.39 -5.94 -11.53
C PRO A 43 16.00 -6.33 -10.18
N PRO A 44 15.34 -6.05 -9.04
CA PRO A 44 15.79 -6.51 -7.74
C PRO A 44 15.80 -8.05 -7.65
N ASP A 45 16.74 -8.59 -6.87
CA ASP A 45 16.82 -10.02 -6.60
C ASP A 45 15.58 -10.57 -5.87
N SER A 46 15.48 -11.89 -5.74
CA SER A 46 14.30 -12.54 -5.13
C SER A 46 14.10 -12.15 -3.65
N ALA A 47 15.19 -12.04 -2.89
CA ALA A 47 15.15 -11.66 -1.48
C ALA A 47 14.65 -10.22 -1.29
N THR A 48 15.16 -9.30 -2.10
CA THR A 48 14.75 -7.90 -2.15
C THR A 48 13.29 -7.80 -2.56
N ARG A 49 12.85 -8.56 -3.56
CA ARG A 49 11.43 -8.62 -3.97
C ARG A 49 10.52 -9.15 -2.86
N GLU A 50 10.93 -10.16 -2.09
CA GLU A 50 10.16 -10.66 -0.94
C GLU A 50 10.08 -9.59 0.17
N ARG A 51 11.20 -8.93 0.49
CA ARG A 51 11.24 -7.84 1.46
C ARG A 51 10.27 -6.72 1.09
N ILE A 52 10.28 -6.29 -0.18
CA ILE A 52 9.37 -5.27 -0.70
C ILE A 52 7.91 -5.71 -0.56
N ARG A 53 7.60 -6.97 -0.90
CA ARG A 53 6.24 -7.53 -0.69
C ARG A 53 5.85 -7.55 0.79
N GLY A 54 6.79 -7.83 1.69
CA GLY A 54 6.63 -7.70 3.13
C GLY A 54 6.24 -6.29 3.54
N LEU A 55 7.04 -5.29 3.16
CA LEU A 55 6.77 -3.87 3.47
C LEU A 55 5.39 -3.42 3.00
N PHE A 56 5.00 -3.77 1.77
CA PHE A 56 3.67 -3.42 1.26
C PHE A 56 2.52 -4.12 2.01
N ARG A 57 2.71 -5.35 2.49
CA ARG A 57 1.69 -6.05 3.30
C ARG A 57 1.48 -5.31 4.61
N HIS A 58 2.56 -5.00 5.32
CA HIS A 58 2.49 -4.28 6.59
C HIS A 58 1.93 -2.87 6.42
N GLU A 59 2.32 -2.14 5.38
CA GLU A 59 1.77 -0.81 5.09
C GLU A 59 0.24 -0.83 4.89
N ILE A 60 -0.29 -1.82 4.16
CA ILE A 60 -1.73 -1.99 3.96
C ILE A 60 -2.45 -2.33 5.27
N ASP A 61 -1.86 -3.18 6.11
CA ASP A 61 -2.43 -3.55 7.41
C ASP A 61 -2.49 -2.32 8.35
N ASP A 62 -1.43 -1.51 8.35
CA ASP A 62 -1.36 -0.27 9.14
C ASP A 62 -2.36 0.77 8.64
N PHE A 63 -2.54 0.91 7.33
CA PHE A 63 -3.60 1.76 6.76
C PHE A 63 -4.99 1.31 7.22
N ARG A 64 -5.28 0.00 7.18
CA ARG A 64 -6.56 -0.55 7.62
C ARG A 64 -6.84 -0.22 9.09
N ALA A 65 -5.82 -0.23 9.94
CA ALA A 65 -5.94 0.07 11.37
C ALA A 65 -6.28 1.54 11.68
N VAL A 66 -6.00 2.47 10.75
CA VAL A 66 -6.37 3.89 10.89
C VAL A 66 -7.84 4.15 10.57
N LEU A 67 -8.47 3.26 9.79
CA LEU A 67 -9.84 3.40 9.34
C LEU A 67 -10.84 3.02 10.43
N THR A 68 -12.01 3.66 10.39
CA THR A 68 -13.14 3.29 11.23
C THR A 68 -13.70 1.92 10.81
N PRO A 69 -14.41 1.21 11.70
CA PRO A 69 -15.05 -0.07 11.36
C PRO A 69 -15.92 0.00 10.10
N ASP A 70 -16.60 1.13 9.88
CA ASP A 70 -17.49 1.33 8.73
C ASP A 70 -16.73 1.55 7.41
N GLN A 71 -15.50 2.08 7.46
CA GLN A 71 -14.66 2.30 6.29
C GLN A 71 -13.91 1.03 5.85
N GLN A 72 -13.60 0.13 6.79
CA GLN A 72 -12.80 -1.07 6.56
C GLN A 72 -13.35 -2.00 5.44
N PRO A 73 -14.66 -2.27 5.33
CA PRO A 73 -15.18 -3.13 4.26
C PRO A 73 -14.91 -2.58 2.85
N VAL A 74 -14.99 -1.26 2.67
CA VAL A 74 -14.67 -0.62 1.38
C VAL A 74 -13.18 -0.74 1.08
N PHE A 75 -12.33 -0.55 2.09
CA PHE A 75 -10.89 -0.70 1.97
C PHE A 75 -10.52 -2.15 1.59
N ASP A 76 -11.06 -3.13 2.30
CA ASP A 76 -10.80 -4.56 2.06
C ASP A 76 -11.20 -4.97 0.64
N LYS A 77 -12.34 -4.46 0.15
CA LYS A 77 -12.78 -4.65 -1.25
C LYS A 77 -11.80 -4.04 -2.24
N ASN A 78 -11.31 -2.82 -1.99
CA ASN A 78 -10.35 -2.16 -2.88
C ASN A 78 -9.01 -2.92 -2.92
N VAL A 79 -8.51 -3.37 -1.77
CA VAL A 79 -7.30 -4.20 -1.68
C VAL A 79 -7.48 -5.49 -2.47
N ALA A 80 -8.62 -6.17 -2.32
CA ALA A 80 -8.92 -7.38 -3.09
C ALA A 80 -8.96 -7.12 -4.61
N ALA A 81 -9.59 -6.02 -5.04
CA ALA A 81 -9.65 -5.64 -6.45
C ALA A 81 -8.25 -5.35 -7.04
N ILE A 82 -7.38 -4.69 -6.27
CA ILE A 82 -5.99 -4.45 -6.69
C ILE A 82 -5.22 -5.76 -6.80
N ARG A 83 -5.38 -6.69 -5.84
CA ARG A 83 -4.75 -8.02 -5.87
C ARG A 83 -5.18 -8.80 -7.11
N GLN A 84 -6.47 -8.82 -7.43
CA GLN A 84 -6.99 -9.47 -8.64
C GLN A 84 -6.39 -8.89 -9.92
N ARG A 85 -6.26 -7.55 -10.01
CA ARG A 85 -5.64 -6.88 -11.16
C ARG A 85 -4.14 -7.18 -11.29
N ARG A 86 -3.42 -7.40 -10.18
CA ARG A 86 -1.98 -7.72 -10.18
C ARG A 86 -1.70 -9.21 -10.39
N GLY A 87 -2.65 -10.08 -10.08
CA GLY A 87 -2.57 -11.53 -10.33
C GLY A 87 -3.01 -11.95 -11.75
N GLY A 88 -3.44 -11.00 -12.58
CA GLY A 88 -3.90 -11.25 -13.95
C GLY A 88 -2.85 -10.98 -15.03
N GLY A 89 -1.65 -11.56 -14.89
CA GLY A 89 -0.70 -11.72 -16.00
C GLY A 89 -0.60 -13.21 -16.34
N PRO A 90 -0.55 -13.60 -17.64
CA PRO A 90 -0.34 -14.99 -18.04
C PRO A 90 0.97 -15.56 -17.49
#